data_AF-A0A2C7A925-F1
#
_entry.id   AF-A0A2C7A925-F1
#
_cell.length_a   1.000
_cell.length_b   1.000
_cell.length_c   1.000
_cell.angle_alpha   90.00
_cell.angle_beta   90.00
_cell.angle_gamma   90.00
#
_symmetry.space_group_name_H-M   'P 1'
#
loop_
_entity.id
_entity.type
_entity.pdbx_description
1 polymer ?
#
loop_
_entity_poly.entity_id
_entity_poly.type
_entity_poly.pdbx_seq_one_letter_code
_entity_poly.pdbx_strand_id
1 'polypeptide(L)' 'MRLPDAPRPPRSCLDLARSPTSALDLDAMRAAAWHRHGVVALSVEDIADPWLRQAIANEANRRWGRRDGGTRHGR' A
#
# COMPACT_ATOMS: atom_id res chain seq x y z
N MET A 1 28.12 17.84 -26.68
CA MET A 1 28.38 16.48 -27.20
C MET A 1 27.84 15.50 -26.16
N ARG A 2 26.79 14.72 -26.45
CA ARG A 2 26.25 13.70 -25.52
C ARG A 2 26.94 12.37 -25.83
N LEU A 3 27.48 11.69 -24.82
CA LEU A 3 27.97 10.32 -25.01
C LEU A 3 26.78 9.41 -25.36
N PRO A 4 26.91 8.55 -26.39
CA PRO A 4 26.00 7.41 -26.53
C PRO A 4 26.03 6.60 -25.23
N ASP A 5 24.86 6.16 -24.75
CA ASP A 5 24.67 5.35 -23.53
C ASP A 5 24.88 6.00 -22.16
N ALA A 6 25.02 7.34 -22.07
CA ALA A 6 25.00 8.00 -20.77
C ALA A 6 23.61 7.87 -20.09
N PRO A 7 23.54 7.59 -18.77
CA PRO A 7 22.26 7.55 -18.05
C PRO A 7 21.52 8.87 -18.21
N ARG A 8 20.21 8.80 -18.42
CA ARG A 8 19.38 9.99 -18.60
C ARG A 8 19.45 10.85 -17.34
N PRO A 9 19.71 12.17 -17.45
CA PRO A 9 19.68 13.05 -16.30
C PRO A 9 18.25 13.08 -15.72
N PRO A 10 18.11 13.19 -14.39
CA PRO A 10 16.82 13.24 -13.74
C PRO A 10 16.04 14.47 -14.23
N ARG A 11 14.76 14.26 -14.54
CA ARG A 11 13.83 15.28 -15.06
C ARG A 11 13.30 16.21 -13.98
N SER A 12 13.42 15.84 -12.70
CA SER A 12 12.96 16.64 -11.56
C SER A 12 13.63 16.21 -10.24
N CYS A 13 13.40 16.98 -9.16
CA CYS A 13 13.85 16.61 -7.81
C CYS A 13 13.21 15.30 -7.30
N LEU A 14 12.06 14.88 -7.84
CA LEU A 14 11.44 13.58 -7.55
C LEU A 14 12.09 12.43 -8.35
N ASP A 15 12.75 12.76 -9.46
CA ASP A 15 13.44 11.81 -10.35
C ASP A 15 14.91 11.59 -9.93
N LEU A 16 15.41 12.36 -8.95
CA LEU A 16 16.60 11.97 -8.21
C LEU A 16 16.27 10.63 -7.54
N ALA A 17 16.88 9.55 -8.03
CA ALA A 17 16.64 8.18 -7.59
C ALA A 17 16.58 8.11 -6.06
N ARG A 18 15.36 8.19 -5.53
CA ARG A 18 15.12 8.05 -4.11
C ARG A 18 15.14 6.55 -3.85
N SER A 19 15.97 6.11 -2.91
CA SER A 19 16.01 4.70 -2.54
C SER A 19 14.59 4.21 -2.29
N PRO A 20 14.20 3.05 -2.85
CA PRO A 20 12.87 2.51 -2.63
C PRO A 20 12.62 2.38 -1.13
N THR A 21 11.44 2.79 -0.66
CA THR A 21 11.08 2.71 0.75
C THR A 21 11.17 1.24 1.19
N SER A 22 11.99 0.96 2.20
CA SER A 22 12.15 -0.40 2.69
C SER A 22 10.89 -0.87 3.42
N ALA A 23 10.75 -2.19 3.60
CA ALA A 23 9.64 -2.73 4.39
C ALA A 23 9.64 -2.21 5.84
N LEU A 24 10.84 -2.01 6.42
CA LEU A 24 11.01 -1.45 7.76
C LEU A 24 10.55 0.01 7.81
N ASP A 25 10.92 0.81 6.81
CA ASP A 25 10.49 2.22 6.73
C ASP A 25 8.97 2.32 6.59
N LEU A 26 8.36 1.46 5.78
CA LEU A 26 6.90 1.39 5.65
C LEU A 26 6.22 1.03 6.97
N ASP A 27 6.78 0.08 7.73
CA ASP A 27 6.21 -0.30 9.02
C ASP A 27 6.30 0.83 10.05
N ALA A 28 7.44 1.51 10.11
CA ALA A 28 7.61 2.71 10.93
C ALA A 28 6.62 3.82 10.54
N MET A 29 6.36 4.02 9.25
CA MET A 29 5.36 4.97 8.77
C MET A 29 3.93 4.59 9.19
N ARG A 30 3.57 3.30 9.15
CA ARG A 30 2.27 2.79 9.61
C ARG A 30 2.11 2.97 11.12
N ALA A 31 3.14 2.66 11.89
CA ALA A 31 3.16 2.88 13.34
C ALA A 31 2.97 4.37 13.67
N ALA A 32 3.68 5.25 12.97
CA ALA A 32 3.52 6.70 13.14
C ALA A 32 2.09 7.17 12.79
N ALA A 33 1.48 6.63 11.72
CA ALA A 33 0.11 6.95 11.35
C ALA A 33 -0.90 6.53 12.45
N TRP A 34 -0.68 5.36 13.05
CA TRP A 34 -1.47 4.91 14.19
C TRP A 34 -1.33 5.87 15.38
N HIS A 35 -0.10 6.13 15.81
CA HIS A 35 0.14 6.92 17.01
C HIS A 35 -0.28 8.39 16.88
N ARG A 36 -0.17 8.98 15.68
CA ARG A 36 -0.44 10.41 15.47
C ARG A 36 -1.84 10.71 14.99
N HIS A 37 -2.43 9.80 14.22
CA HIS A 37 -3.70 10.06 13.52
C HIS A 37 -4.79 9.04 13.87
N GLY A 38 -4.47 7.98 14.62
CA GLY A 38 -5.43 6.91 14.93
C GLY A 38 -5.88 6.13 13.69
N VAL A 39 -5.09 6.19 12.60
CA VAL A 39 -5.39 5.51 11.34
C VAL A 39 -4.40 4.38 11.14
N VAL A 40 -4.90 3.20 10.78
CA VAL A 40 -4.09 2.04 10.46
C VAL A 40 -4.51 1.46 9.11
N ALA A 41 -3.53 1.06 8.30
CA ALA A 41 -3.73 0.33 7.05
C ALA A 41 -3.19 -1.09 7.22
N LEU A 42 -4.09 -2.06 7.34
CA LEU A 42 -3.78 -3.48 7.51
C LEU A 42 -4.31 -4.27 6.32
N SER A 43 -3.57 -5.29 5.88
CA SER A 43 -4.13 -6.32 5.02
C SER A 43 -5.15 -7.11 5.84
N VAL A 44 -6.33 -7.35 5.26
CA VAL A 44 -7.38 -8.14 5.93
C VAL A 44 -6.92 -9.58 6.14
N GLU A 45 -6.13 -10.13 5.23
CA GLU A 45 -5.64 -11.51 5.33
C GLU A 45 -4.60 -11.70 6.44
N ASP A 46 -3.87 -10.63 6.78
CA ASP A 46 -2.84 -10.68 7.83
C ASP A 46 -3.44 -10.59 9.25
N ILE A 47 -4.74 -10.29 9.37
CA ILE A 47 -5.44 -10.27 10.66
C ILE A 47 -5.61 -11.71 11.14
N ALA A 48 -4.90 -12.12 12.19
CA ALA A 48 -4.89 -13.50 12.67
C ALA A 48 -6.25 -13.96 13.23
N ASP A 49 -6.97 -13.08 13.93
CA ASP A 49 -8.28 -13.39 14.49
C ASP A 49 -9.36 -13.42 13.40
N PRO A 50 -10.01 -14.58 13.15
CA PRO A 50 -11.05 -14.71 12.12
C PRO A 50 -12.26 -13.81 12.37
N TRP A 51 -12.62 -13.55 13.63
CA TRP A 51 -13.77 -12.71 13.96
C TRP A 51 -13.49 -11.25 13.67
N LEU A 52 -12.33 -10.75 14.11
CA LEU A 52 -11.88 -9.40 13.78
C LEU A 52 -11.76 -9.19 12.27
N ARG A 53 -11.19 -10.18 11.55
CA ARG A 53 -11.11 -10.15 10.09
C ARG A 53 -12.47 -9.95 9.44
N GLN A 54 -13.46 -10.75 9.85
CA GLN A 54 -14.82 -10.66 9.32
C GLN A 54 -15.49 -9.32 9.67
N ALA A 55 -15.30 -8.81 10.89
CA ALA A 55 -15.86 -7.54 11.32
C ALA A 55 -15.33 -6.37 10.47
N ILE A 56 -14.01 -6.31 10.25
CA ILE A 56 -13.39 -5.28 9.40
C ILE A 56 -13.84 -5.40 7.94
N ALA A 57 -13.94 -6.62 7.41
CA ALA A 57 -14.45 -6.85 6.06
C ALA A 57 -15.91 -6.39 5.91
N ASN A 58 -16.76 -6.69 6.89
CA ASN A 58 -18.16 -6.26 6.91
C ASN A 58 -18.27 -4.73 6.96
N GLU A 59 -17.50 -4.07 7.83
CA GLU A 59 -17.51 -2.62 7.95
C GLU A 59 -17.01 -1.95 6.66
N ALA A 60 -15.96 -2.49 6.05
CA ALA A 60 -15.46 -2.00 4.77
C ALA A 60 -16.50 -2.16 3.65
N ASN A 61 -17.14 -3.33 3.56
CA ASN A 61 -18.19 -3.60 2.56
C ASN A 61 -19.41 -2.71 2.76
N ARG A 62 -19.80 -2.43 4.00
CA ARG A 62 -20.91 -1.53 4.33
C ARG A 62 -20.63 -0.10 3.91
N ARG A 63 -19.38 0.36 4.07
CA ARG A 63 -18.99 1.75 3.82
C ARG A 63 -18.64 2.04 2.36
N TRP A 64 -18.02 1.10 1.66
CA TRP A 64 -17.48 1.32 0.30
C TRP A 64 -18.01 0.33 -0.75
N GLY A 65 -18.90 -0.59 -0.36
CA GLY A 65 -19.36 -1.65 -1.24
C GLY A 65 -18.42 -2.87 -1.22
N ARG A 66 -18.88 -3.97 -1.82
CA ARG A 66 -18.08 -5.20 -1.91
C ARG A 66 -16.86 -4.95 -2.78
N ARG A 67 -15.71 -5.52 -2.39
CA ARG A 67 -14.51 -5.50 -3.24
C ARG A 67 -14.83 -6.20 -4.57
N ASP A 68 -14.43 -5.60 -5.68
CA ASP A 68 -14.41 -6.23 -7.01
C ASP A 68 -13.30 -7.27 -7.06
N GLY A 69 -13.51 -8.40 -6.37
CA GLY A 69 -12.48 -9.40 -6.08
C GLY A 69 -12.90 -10.82 -6.43
N GLY A 70 -13.74 -10.96 -7.44
CA GLY A 70 -14.18 -12.26 -7.93
C GLY A 70 -14.69 -12.17 -9.35
N THR A 71 -13.91 -11.58 -10.26
CA THR A 71 -14.03 -11.92 -11.68
C THR A 71 -13.69 -13.41 -11.81
N ARG A 72 -14.68 -14.28 -11.57
CA ARG A 72 -14.67 -15.61 -12.17
C ARG A 72 -14.81 -15.36 -13.66
N HIS A 73 -13.68 -15.32 -14.37
CA HIS A 73 -13.73 -15.54 -15.80
C HIS A 73 -14.51 -16.84 -16.03
N GLY A 74 -15.50 -16.72 -16.91
CA GLY A 74 -16.55 -17.70 -17.09
C GLY A 74 -16.05 -19.11 -17.38
N ARG A 75 -16.92 -20.04 -16.96
CA ARG A 75 -17.14 -21.41 -17.45
C ARG A 75 -16.37 -21.80 -18.71
#